data_AF-A0AAD5FUW4-F1
#
_entry.id   AF-A0AAD5FUW4-F1
#
_cell.length_a   1.000
_cell.length_b   1.000
_cell.length_c   1.000
_cell.angle_alpha   90.00
_cell.angle_beta   90.00
_cell.angle_gamma   90.00
#
_symmetry.space_group_name_H-M   'P 1'
#
loop_
_entity.id
_entity.type
_entity.pdbx_description
1 polymer ?
#
loop_
_entity_poly.entity_id
_entity_poly.type
_entity_poly.pdbx_seq_one_letter_code
_entity_poly.pdbx_strand_id
1 'polypeptide(L)'
;MFTEAVVGFIGKLTDDTVQKNTIRTFPNQKPWVDKTIRDALRSRSAAYNTGLATGDMDEYKAASYSVRRAVKDAKRRYGRKLESQFQQGGSRRLWQGLRTITDYKTPSSRLVNTDASLVDELNTFYARFEAAANHASGASGTTSVHAERAGELNTFTISEHDVRRAFKRVNTRKAAGPDGITGRVLKACADQLAPVFTEIFNLSLEQAVVPSCFKQSTIVPVSKKPQPACLNDYRPVALTSVVMKCFERLVRDFITASLPDTLDLSHPNNGLFSLLRSGKRFRSLKANTERMRRSFFPQAIRSLNQETPRI
;
A
#
# COMPACT_ATOMS: atom_id res chain seq x y z
N MET A 1 17.57 15.84 15.59
CA MET A 1 16.82 16.98 16.16
C MET A 1 15.97 17.69 15.10
N PHE A 2 16.51 18.12 13.96
CA PHE A 2 15.74 18.81 12.90
C PHE A 2 14.60 17.98 12.29
N THR A 3 14.85 16.72 11.90
CA THR A 3 13.84 15.88 11.23
C THR A 3 12.58 15.62 12.08
N GLU A 4 12.74 15.43 13.39
CA GLU A 4 11.60 15.22 14.29
C GLU A 4 10.72 16.46 14.39
N ALA A 5 11.32 17.66 14.43
CA ALA A 5 10.58 18.92 14.40
C ALA A 5 9.80 19.09 13.08
N VAL A 6 10.42 18.75 11.93
CA VAL A 6 9.75 18.80 10.63
C VAL A 6 8.56 17.83 10.58
N VAL A 7 8.75 16.58 11.00
CA VAL A 7 7.69 15.57 11.04
C VAL A 7 6.56 15.99 11.97
N GLY A 8 6.89 16.46 13.18
CA GLY A 8 5.92 16.95 14.15
C GLY A 8 5.12 18.15 13.64
N PHE A 9 5.79 19.09 12.95
CA PHE A 9 5.13 20.25 12.34
C PHE A 9 4.17 19.85 11.20
N ILE A 10 4.57 18.89 10.35
CA ILE A 10 3.69 18.34 9.31
C ILE A 10 2.46 17.68 9.97
N GLY A 11 2.66 16.91 11.04
CA GLY A 11 1.58 16.29 11.81
C GLY A 11 0.60 17.32 12.33
N LYS A 12 1.09 18.36 13.01
CA LYS A 12 0.29 19.48 13.50
C LYS A 12 -0.52 20.16 12.38
N LEU A 13 0.13 20.55 11.28
CA LEU A 13 -0.56 21.17 10.15
C LEU A 13 -1.62 20.25 9.54
N THR A 14 -1.34 18.95 9.48
CA THR A 14 -2.31 17.97 8.97
C THR A 14 -3.54 17.91 9.88
N ASP A 15 -3.36 17.88 11.19
CA ASP A 15 -4.48 17.87 12.13
C ASP A 15 -5.28 19.18 12.13
N ASP A 16 -4.61 20.33 11.96
CA ASP A 16 -5.23 21.65 11.93
C ASP A 16 -6.01 21.92 10.63
N THR A 17 -5.56 21.35 9.50
CA THR A 17 -6.12 21.68 8.16
C THR A 17 -7.01 20.61 7.56
N VAL A 18 -6.82 19.33 7.91
CA VAL A 18 -7.56 18.23 7.28
C VAL A 18 -8.90 18.02 7.97
N GLN A 19 -9.99 18.31 7.25
CA GLN A 19 -11.34 18.03 7.71
C GLN A 19 -11.58 16.52 7.92
N LYS A 20 -11.95 16.15 9.15
CA LYS A 20 -12.32 14.78 9.52
C LYS A 20 -13.84 14.61 9.43
N ASN A 21 -14.30 13.67 8.60
CA ASN A 21 -15.72 13.34 8.46
C ASN A 21 -16.01 11.97 9.05
N THR A 22 -16.91 11.90 10.04
CA THR A 22 -17.37 10.64 10.62
C THR A 22 -18.57 10.12 9.86
N ILE A 23 -18.47 8.90 9.32
CA ILE A 23 -19.55 8.24 8.58
C ILE A 23 -20.07 7.08 9.41
N ARG A 24 -21.34 7.16 9.86
CA ARG A 24 -22.02 6.03 10.50
C ARG A 24 -22.50 5.05 9.43
N THR A 25 -22.01 3.81 9.50
CA THR A 25 -22.41 2.72 8.60
C THR A 25 -23.23 1.68 9.37
N PHE A 26 -24.32 1.20 8.77
CA PHE A 26 -25.15 0.14 9.36
C PHE A 26 -24.95 -1.18 8.62
N PRO A 27 -25.05 -2.35 9.31
CA PRO A 27 -24.93 -3.67 8.67
C PRO A 27 -25.91 -3.88 7.51
N ASN A 28 -27.12 -3.33 7.63
CA ASN A 28 -28.19 -3.47 6.63
C ASN A 28 -28.21 -2.33 5.60
N GLN A 29 -27.19 -1.48 5.56
CA GLN A 29 -27.12 -0.37 4.62
C GLN A 29 -26.85 -0.90 3.21
N LYS A 30 -27.91 -0.96 2.40
CA LYS A 30 -27.84 -1.39 1.00
C LYS A 30 -26.87 -0.49 0.22
N PRO A 31 -25.90 -1.04 -0.52
CA PRO A 31 -24.82 -0.26 -1.15
C PRO A 31 -25.29 0.62 -2.32
N TRP A 32 -26.48 0.39 -2.85
CA TRP A 32 -27.12 1.24 -3.86
C TRP A 32 -27.99 2.35 -3.27
N VAL A 33 -28.13 2.48 -1.94
CA VAL A 33 -28.90 3.57 -1.34
C VAL A 33 -28.03 4.82 -1.27
N ASP A 34 -28.31 5.78 -2.15
CA ASP A 34 -27.61 7.05 -2.24
C ASP A 34 -28.45 8.22 -1.68
N LYS A 35 -27.96 9.45 -1.84
CA LYS A 35 -28.68 10.67 -1.42
C LYS A 35 -30.02 10.82 -2.16
N THR A 36 -30.08 10.45 -3.44
CA THR A 36 -31.28 10.60 -4.27
C THR A 36 -32.46 9.78 -3.76
N ILE A 37 -32.19 8.55 -3.30
CA ILE A 37 -33.22 7.70 -2.68
C ILE A 37 -33.67 8.28 -1.34
N ARG A 38 -32.74 8.78 -0.51
CA ARG A 38 -33.07 9.39 0.78
C ARG A 38 -33.92 10.65 0.60
N ASP A 39 -33.62 11.46 -0.40
CA ASP A 39 -34.39 12.65 -0.73
C ASP A 39 -35.79 12.27 -1.23
N ALA A 40 -35.91 11.31 -2.16
CA ALA A 40 -37.20 10.82 -2.64
C ALA A 40 -38.06 10.20 -1.52
N LEU A 41 -37.46 9.47 -0.58
CA LEU A 41 -38.16 8.93 0.59
C LEU A 41 -38.69 10.04 1.50
N ARG A 42 -37.88 11.08 1.76
CA ARG A 42 -38.31 12.25 2.53
C ARG A 42 -39.46 12.99 1.85
N SER A 43 -39.37 13.23 0.55
CA SER A 43 -40.46 13.86 -0.22
C SER A 43 -41.74 13.03 -0.18
N ARG A 44 -41.65 11.70 -0.29
CA ARG A 44 -42.84 10.82 -0.17
C ARG A 44 -43.47 10.89 1.22
N SER A 45 -42.68 10.91 2.28
CA SER A 45 -43.20 11.04 3.65
C SER A 45 -43.86 12.41 3.87
N ALA A 46 -43.29 13.49 3.33
CA ALA A 46 -43.90 14.82 3.39
C ALA A 46 -45.23 14.88 2.62
N ALA A 47 -45.26 14.31 1.41
CA ALA A 47 -46.48 14.23 0.59
C ALA A 47 -47.57 13.37 1.26
N TYR A 48 -47.19 12.29 1.96
CA TYR A 48 -48.14 11.47 2.72
C TYR A 48 -48.79 12.28 3.86
N ASN A 49 -47.99 13.01 4.64
CA ASN A 49 -48.52 13.83 5.74
C ASN A 49 -49.42 14.96 5.22
N THR A 50 -49.04 15.57 4.09
CA THR A 50 -49.83 16.62 3.44
C THR A 50 -51.15 16.06 2.92
N GLY A 51 -51.12 14.88 2.27
CA GLY A 51 -52.33 14.23 1.79
C GLY A 51 -53.26 13.74 2.90
N LEU A 52 -52.71 13.35 4.06
CA LEU A 52 -53.51 13.03 5.24
C LEU A 52 -54.24 14.26 5.79
N ALA A 53 -53.62 15.44 5.71
CA ALA A 53 -54.20 16.70 6.19
C ALA A 53 -55.21 17.32 5.19
N THR A 54 -54.97 17.16 3.89
CA THR A 54 -55.75 17.81 2.82
C THR A 54 -56.80 16.90 2.18
N GLY A 55 -56.67 15.58 2.34
CA GLY A 55 -57.51 14.57 1.68
C GLY A 55 -57.07 14.22 0.25
N ASP A 56 -56.10 14.94 -0.34
CA ASP A 56 -55.58 14.67 -1.68
C ASP A 56 -54.29 13.84 -1.63
N MET A 57 -54.31 12.66 -2.24
CA MET A 57 -53.20 11.71 -2.25
C MET A 57 -52.41 11.68 -3.56
N ASP A 58 -52.67 12.59 -4.51
CA ASP A 58 -52.03 12.55 -5.82
C ASP A 58 -50.54 12.90 -5.76
N GLU A 59 -50.14 13.86 -4.95
CA GLU A 59 -48.72 14.13 -4.69
C GLU A 59 -48.01 12.94 -4.06
N TYR A 60 -48.68 12.22 -3.15
CA TYR A 60 -48.14 11.00 -2.56
C TYR A 60 -47.96 9.89 -3.60
N LYS A 61 -48.91 9.72 -4.54
CA LYS A 61 -48.79 8.75 -5.65
C LYS A 61 -47.60 9.10 -6.55
N ALA A 62 -47.44 10.36 -6.91
CA ALA A 62 -46.33 10.86 -7.73
C ALA A 62 -44.98 10.65 -7.02
N ALA A 63 -44.87 11.02 -5.74
CA ALA A 63 -43.68 10.80 -4.94
C ALA A 63 -43.36 9.29 -4.76
N SER A 64 -44.38 8.44 -4.64
CA SER A 64 -44.24 6.99 -4.60
C SER A 64 -43.71 6.40 -5.91
N TYR A 65 -44.08 6.97 -7.05
CA TYR A 65 -43.50 6.61 -8.35
C TYR A 65 -42.04 7.07 -8.45
N SER A 66 -41.74 8.28 -7.99
CA SER A 66 -40.37 8.83 -7.94
C SER A 66 -39.44 7.94 -7.11
N VAL A 67 -39.87 7.48 -5.93
CA VAL A 67 -39.11 6.52 -5.10
C VAL A 67 -38.84 5.22 -5.87
N ARG A 68 -39.85 4.64 -6.52
CA ARG A 68 -39.68 3.41 -7.31
C ARG A 68 -38.66 3.59 -8.44
N ARG A 69 -38.74 4.71 -9.15
CA ARG A 69 -37.79 5.07 -10.22
C ARG A 69 -36.37 5.26 -9.68
N ALA A 70 -36.20 6.03 -8.62
CA ALA A 70 -34.90 6.26 -7.98
C ALA A 70 -34.24 4.95 -7.53
N VAL A 71 -35.01 4.04 -6.90
CA VAL A 71 -34.51 2.71 -6.51
C VAL A 71 -34.12 1.87 -7.71
N LYS A 72 -34.93 1.85 -8.77
CA LYS A 72 -34.64 1.09 -10.01
C LYS A 72 -33.34 1.59 -10.65
N ASP A 73 -33.20 2.91 -10.78
CA ASP A 73 -32.04 3.52 -11.41
C ASP A 73 -30.77 3.35 -10.57
N ALA A 74 -30.88 3.45 -9.23
CA ALA A 74 -29.75 3.22 -8.34
C ALA A 74 -29.27 1.77 -8.38
N LYS A 75 -30.18 0.78 -8.43
CA LYS A 75 -29.82 -0.64 -8.61
C LYS A 75 -29.11 -0.86 -9.94
N ARG A 76 -29.58 -0.26 -11.04
CA ARG A 76 -28.90 -0.35 -12.35
C ARG A 76 -27.51 0.28 -12.31
N ARG A 77 -27.37 1.48 -11.74
CA ARG A 77 -26.06 2.15 -11.57
C ARG A 77 -25.10 1.29 -10.77
N TYR A 78 -25.58 0.68 -9.69
CA TYR A 78 -24.78 -0.22 -8.87
C TYR A 78 -24.36 -1.48 -9.63
N GLY A 79 -25.27 -2.11 -10.39
CA GLY A 79 -24.96 -3.26 -11.24
C GLY A 79 -23.85 -2.95 -12.25
N ARG A 80 -23.99 -1.85 -13.02
CA ARG A 80 -22.95 -1.41 -13.97
C ARG A 80 -21.61 -1.13 -13.28
N LYS A 81 -21.64 -0.52 -12.09
CA LYS A 81 -20.44 -0.28 -11.29
C LYS A 81 -19.76 -1.59 -10.90
N LEU A 82 -20.52 -2.62 -10.53
CA LEU A 82 -19.99 -3.93 -10.18
C LEU A 82 -19.36 -4.62 -11.40
N GLU A 83 -20.05 -4.63 -12.55
CA GLU A 83 -19.52 -5.15 -13.81
C GLU A 83 -18.20 -4.47 -14.22
N SER A 84 -18.13 -3.14 -14.07
CA SER A 84 -16.91 -2.38 -14.38
C SER A 84 -15.69 -2.79 -13.53
N GLN A 85 -15.91 -3.35 -12.33
CA GLN A 85 -14.82 -3.86 -11.49
C GLN A 85 -14.13 -5.08 -12.10
N PHE A 86 -14.82 -5.84 -12.95
CA PHE A 86 -14.27 -7.00 -13.64
C PHE A 86 -13.51 -6.64 -14.92
N GLN A 87 -13.84 -5.52 -15.55
CA GLN A 87 -13.24 -5.10 -16.81
C GLN A 87 -11.97 -4.27 -16.64
N GLN A 88 -11.85 -3.49 -15.56
CA GLN A 88 -10.80 -2.45 -15.43
C GLN A 88 -9.40 -2.95 -15.03
N GLY A 89 -9.18 -4.27 -14.89
CA GLY A 89 -7.91 -4.83 -14.47
C GLY A 89 -7.56 -4.50 -13.01
N GLY A 90 -7.24 -5.52 -12.23
CA GLY A 90 -6.76 -5.34 -10.85
C GLY A 90 -7.37 -6.34 -9.88
N SER A 91 -6.52 -7.22 -9.37
CA SER A 91 -6.86 -8.30 -8.44
C SER A 91 -7.76 -7.83 -7.29
N ARG A 92 -7.48 -6.68 -6.67
CA ARG A 92 -8.31 -6.16 -5.55
C ARG A 92 -9.76 -5.88 -5.95
N ARG A 93 -9.99 -5.25 -7.11
CA ARG A 93 -11.35 -4.90 -7.56
C ARG A 93 -12.12 -6.14 -7.97
N LEU A 94 -11.45 -7.09 -8.63
CA LEU A 94 -12.00 -8.41 -8.92
C LEU A 94 -12.44 -9.13 -7.64
N TRP A 95 -11.58 -9.20 -6.63
CA TRP A 95 -11.91 -9.81 -5.34
C TRP A 95 -13.04 -9.09 -4.61
N GLN A 96 -13.11 -7.76 -4.71
CA GLN A 96 -14.21 -6.98 -4.14
C GLN A 96 -15.54 -7.29 -4.84
N GLY A 97 -15.52 -7.39 -6.18
CA GLY A 97 -16.68 -7.78 -6.97
C GLY A 97 -17.15 -9.19 -6.66
N LEU A 98 -16.22 -10.16 -6.60
CA LEU A 98 -16.52 -11.55 -6.26
C LEU A 98 -17.19 -11.66 -4.89
N ARG A 99 -16.61 -11.03 -3.86
CA ARG A 99 -17.19 -11.02 -2.50
C ARG A 99 -18.61 -10.46 -2.47
N THR A 100 -18.87 -9.45 -3.30
CA THR A 100 -20.19 -8.82 -3.39
C THR A 100 -21.22 -9.77 -4.01
N ILE A 101 -20.82 -10.56 -5.02
CA ILE A 101 -21.71 -11.50 -5.71
C ILE A 101 -21.99 -12.73 -4.85
N THR A 102 -20.95 -13.26 -4.19
CA THR A 102 -21.04 -14.51 -3.44
C THR A 102 -21.49 -14.33 -1.99
N ASP A 103 -21.75 -13.09 -1.55
CA ASP A 103 -21.88 -12.68 -0.13
C ASP A 103 -20.77 -13.30 0.76
N TYR A 104 -19.56 -13.42 0.22
CA TYR A 104 -18.47 -14.09 0.93
C TYR A 104 -17.98 -13.19 2.07
N LYS A 105 -18.32 -13.58 3.29
CA LYS A 105 -17.84 -12.97 4.52
C LYS A 105 -16.57 -13.69 4.93
N THR A 106 -15.44 -12.97 4.95
CA THR A 106 -14.22 -13.49 5.56
C THR A 106 -14.54 -13.89 6.99
N PRO A 107 -14.14 -15.10 7.44
CA PRO A 107 -14.26 -15.47 8.85
C PRO A 107 -13.62 -14.36 9.67
N SER A 108 -14.42 -13.68 10.50
CA SER A 108 -13.88 -12.66 11.39
C SER A 108 -12.92 -13.37 12.32
N SER A 109 -11.63 -13.05 12.26
CA SER A 109 -10.74 -13.41 13.37
C SER A 109 -11.26 -12.62 14.56
N ARG A 110 -12.09 -13.24 15.39
CA ARG A 110 -12.33 -12.68 16.72
C ARG A 110 -10.97 -12.76 17.40
N LEU A 111 -10.40 -11.61 17.74
CA LEU A 111 -9.41 -11.58 18.80
C LEU A 111 -10.17 -12.06 20.03
N VAL A 112 -10.07 -13.35 20.30
CA VAL A 112 -10.50 -13.93 21.56
C VAL A 112 -9.53 -13.32 22.57
N ASN A 113 -10.04 -12.46 23.45
CA ASN A 113 -9.29 -11.56 24.34
C ASN A 113 -8.57 -10.37 23.70
N THR A 114 -9.24 -9.21 23.75
CA THR A 114 -8.59 -7.90 23.90
C THR A 114 -8.26 -7.65 25.37
N ASP A 115 -7.59 -8.60 26.02
CA ASP A 115 -7.02 -8.35 27.33
C ASP A 115 -5.75 -7.50 27.14
N ALA A 116 -5.55 -6.48 27.97
CA ALA A 116 -4.34 -5.66 27.93
C ALA A 116 -3.07 -6.53 28.07
N SER A 117 -3.16 -7.63 28.84
CA SER A 117 -2.09 -8.62 28.99
C SER A 117 -1.61 -9.17 27.64
N LEU A 118 -2.53 -9.51 26.73
CA LEU A 118 -2.14 -10.07 25.42
C LEU A 118 -1.35 -9.06 24.58
N VAL A 119 -1.69 -7.78 24.67
CA VAL A 119 -0.98 -6.72 23.94
C VAL A 119 0.44 -6.57 24.47
N ASP A 120 0.62 -6.58 25.79
CA ASP A 120 1.94 -6.51 26.44
C ASP A 120 2.78 -7.77 26.18
N GLU A 121 2.16 -8.94 26.19
CA GLU A 121 2.78 -10.21 25.81
C GLU A 121 3.27 -10.16 24.35
N LEU A 122 2.45 -9.67 23.41
CA LEU A 122 2.83 -9.51 22.00
C LEU A 122 3.94 -8.48 21.82
N ASN A 123 3.90 -7.37 22.55
CA ASN A 123 4.95 -6.35 22.53
C ASN A 123 6.28 -6.94 23.00
N THR A 124 6.29 -7.59 24.17
CA THR A 124 7.48 -8.26 24.72
C THR A 124 7.99 -9.33 23.78
N PHE A 125 7.08 -10.14 23.23
CA PHE A 125 7.39 -11.18 22.27
C PHE A 125 8.08 -10.58 21.03
N TYR A 126 7.53 -9.58 20.37
CA TYR A 126 8.15 -9.04 19.15
C TYR A 126 9.40 -8.18 19.42
N ALA A 127 9.48 -7.49 20.56
CA ALA A 127 10.65 -6.68 20.93
C ALA A 127 11.88 -7.53 21.30
N ARG A 128 11.72 -8.81 21.65
CA ARG A 128 12.84 -9.69 22.03
C ARG A 128 13.96 -9.77 21.00
N PHE A 129 13.63 -9.59 19.72
CA PHE A 129 14.62 -9.62 18.64
C PHE A 129 15.53 -8.38 18.65
N GLU A 130 15.01 -7.22 19.02
CA GLU A 130 15.83 -6.00 19.17
C GLU A 130 16.71 -6.08 20.42
N ALA A 131 16.19 -6.59 21.54
CA ALA A 131 16.98 -6.82 22.74
C ALA A 131 18.16 -7.77 22.47
N ALA A 132 17.94 -8.89 21.79
CA ALA A 132 19.00 -9.82 21.39
C ALA A 132 20.04 -9.18 20.47
N ALA A 133 19.62 -8.33 19.52
CA ALA A 133 20.52 -7.62 18.62
C ALA A 133 21.39 -6.58 19.36
N ASN A 134 20.83 -5.88 20.34
CA ASN A 134 21.56 -4.92 21.17
C ASN A 134 22.60 -5.61 22.06
N HIS A 135 22.28 -6.79 22.62
CA HIS A 135 23.24 -7.60 23.37
C HIS A 135 24.39 -8.12 22.48
N ALA A 136 24.11 -8.51 21.24
CA ALA A 136 25.14 -8.94 20.29
C ALA A 136 26.04 -7.79 19.81
N SER A 137 25.47 -6.59 19.66
CA SER A 137 26.21 -5.39 19.22
C SER A 137 27.15 -4.84 20.30
N GLY A 138 26.86 -5.09 21.58
CA GLY A 138 27.77 -4.74 22.70
C GLY A 138 29.02 -5.63 22.80
N ALA A 139 29.08 -6.76 22.07
CA ALA A 139 30.18 -7.71 22.10
C ALA A 139 31.09 -7.66 20.85
N SER A 140 30.74 -6.88 19.83
CA SER A 140 31.55 -6.72 18.62
C SER A 140 32.28 -5.38 18.66
N GLY A 141 33.58 -5.43 18.99
CA GLY A 141 34.49 -4.31 18.78
C GLY A 141 34.39 -3.85 17.33
N THR A 142 34.28 -2.54 17.15
CA THR A 142 34.31 -1.84 15.87
C THR A 142 35.48 -2.31 15.03
N THR A 143 35.23 -3.17 14.06
CA THR A 143 36.16 -3.37 12.94
C THR A 143 35.99 -2.17 12.02
N SER A 144 36.85 -1.17 12.24
CA SER A 144 37.07 -0.09 11.28
C SER A 144 37.56 -0.71 9.97
N VAL A 145 36.64 -0.89 9.02
CA VAL A 145 37.01 -1.21 7.65
C VAL A 145 37.60 0.09 7.08
N HIS A 146 38.92 0.21 7.13
CA HIS A 146 39.66 1.25 6.40
C HIS A 146 39.32 1.12 4.92
N ALA A 147 38.47 2.02 4.43
CA ALA A 147 38.16 2.13 3.01
C ALA A 147 39.26 2.95 2.32
N GLU A 148 40.39 2.32 2.03
CA GLU A 148 41.32 2.83 1.03
C GLU A 148 40.79 2.46 -0.37
N ARG A 149 40.16 3.44 -1.03
CA ARG A 149 40.26 3.69 -2.48
C ARG A 149 39.50 4.97 -2.83
N ALA A 150 40.24 6.07 -2.91
CA ALA A 150 39.85 7.27 -3.63
C ALA A 150 39.89 6.96 -5.15
N GLY A 151 38.87 6.25 -5.64
CA GLY A 151 38.36 6.48 -7.00
C GLY A 151 37.23 7.49 -6.89
N GLU A 152 36.99 8.30 -7.92
CA GLU A 152 35.85 9.23 -8.00
C GLU A 152 34.53 8.48 -7.72
N LEU A 153 34.14 8.40 -6.45
CA LEU A 153 32.84 7.91 -6.05
C LEU A 153 31.86 8.99 -6.48
N ASN A 154 31.13 8.72 -7.56
CA ASN A 154 29.95 9.49 -7.95
C ASN A 154 29.13 9.76 -6.68
N THR A 155 29.18 11.00 -6.19
CA THR A 155 28.55 11.37 -4.93
C THR A 155 27.06 11.23 -5.14
N PHE A 156 26.46 10.20 -4.54
CA PHE A 156 25.05 9.94 -4.68
C PHE A 156 24.26 11.07 -4.03
N THR A 157 23.72 11.94 -4.87
CA THR A 157 22.92 13.08 -4.45
C THR A 157 21.49 12.88 -4.94
N ILE A 158 20.55 12.98 -4.02
CA ILE A 158 19.12 12.92 -4.33
C ILE A 158 18.67 14.31 -4.77
N SER A 159 18.04 14.41 -5.94
CA SER A 159 17.46 15.67 -6.40
C SER A 159 16.05 15.89 -5.85
N GLU A 160 15.62 17.15 -5.76
CA GLU A 160 14.24 17.49 -5.40
C GLU A 160 13.21 16.87 -6.34
N HIS A 161 13.54 16.81 -7.63
CA HIS A 161 12.68 16.17 -8.63
C HIS A 161 12.47 14.68 -8.32
N ASP A 162 13.50 13.97 -7.83
CA ASP A 162 13.39 12.57 -7.46
C ASP A 162 12.50 12.37 -6.23
N VAL A 163 12.67 13.20 -5.21
CA VAL A 163 11.82 13.18 -4.00
C VAL A 163 10.36 13.47 -4.34
N ARG A 164 10.11 14.54 -5.10
CA ARG A 164 8.78 14.93 -5.57
C ARG A 164 8.12 13.79 -6.35
N ARG A 165 8.86 13.16 -7.26
CA ARG A 165 8.39 12.01 -8.04
C ARG A 165 8.10 10.81 -7.14
N ALA A 166 8.95 10.53 -6.16
CA ALA A 166 8.76 9.44 -5.20
C ALA A 166 7.48 9.65 -4.38
N PHE A 167 7.21 10.88 -3.92
CA PHE A 167 6.02 11.27 -3.17
C PHE A 167 4.75 11.20 -4.02
N LYS A 168 4.76 11.73 -5.25
CA LYS A 168 3.61 11.67 -6.18
C LYS A 168 3.20 10.24 -6.53
N ARG A 169 4.14 9.28 -6.47
CA ARG A 169 3.91 7.84 -6.73
C ARG A 169 3.43 7.05 -5.51
N VAL A 170 3.38 7.64 -4.31
CA VAL A 170 2.94 6.95 -3.10
C VAL A 170 1.50 6.44 -3.24
N ASN A 171 1.26 5.22 -2.77
CA ASN A 171 -0.09 4.69 -2.64
C ASN A 171 -0.79 5.32 -1.42
N THR A 172 -1.73 6.22 -1.68
CA THR A 172 -2.50 6.99 -0.69
C THR A 172 -3.41 6.16 0.22
N ARG A 173 -3.54 4.85 -0.03
CA ARG A 173 -4.35 3.92 0.79
C ARG A 173 -3.52 3.15 1.81
N LYS A 174 -2.19 3.27 1.80
CA LYS A 174 -1.35 2.64 2.82
C LYS A 174 -1.50 3.37 4.15
N ALA A 175 -1.47 2.61 5.24
CA ALA A 175 -1.42 3.16 6.59
C ALA A 175 -0.11 3.93 6.81
N ALA A 176 -0.17 4.96 7.65
CA ALA A 176 1.00 5.69 8.12
C ALA A 176 1.81 4.84 9.11
N GLY A 177 3.08 5.20 9.30
CA GLY A 177 3.90 4.66 10.40
C GLY A 177 3.73 5.50 11.67
N PRO A 178 4.63 5.34 12.65
CA PRO A 178 4.63 6.11 13.91
C PRO A 178 4.73 7.63 13.72
N ASP A 179 5.31 8.07 12.61
CA ASP A 179 5.42 9.48 12.24
C ASP A 179 4.08 10.17 11.91
N GLY A 180 3.00 9.41 11.75
CA GLY A 180 1.67 9.92 11.39
C GLY A 180 1.53 10.45 9.96
N ILE A 181 2.62 10.50 9.18
CA ILE A 181 2.60 11.08 7.83
C ILE A 181 1.98 10.09 6.85
N THR A 182 0.74 10.37 6.45
CA THR A 182 0.02 9.52 5.50
C THR A 182 0.52 9.70 4.07
N GLY A 183 0.34 8.66 3.25
CA GLY A 183 0.63 8.75 1.82
C GLY A 183 -0.24 9.77 1.07
N ARG A 184 -1.39 10.19 1.63
CA ARG A 184 -2.21 11.28 1.09
C ARG A 184 -1.52 12.63 1.25
N VAL A 185 -1.02 12.91 2.45
CA VAL A 185 -0.29 14.16 2.75
C VAL A 185 0.92 14.28 1.85
N LEU A 186 1.74 13.23 1.76
CA LEU A 186 2.93 13.23 0.89
C LEU A 186 2.59 13.48 -0.57
N LYS A 187 1.54 12.83 -1.08
CA LYS A 187 1.15 12.98 -2.49
C LYS A 187 0.53 14.35 -2.79
N ALA A 188 -0.30 14.87 -1.89
CA ALA A 188 -0.99 16.15 -2.07
C ALA A 188 -0.03 17.34 -1.94
N CYS A 189 0.90 17.27 -0.97
CA CYS A 189 1.86 18.32 -0.67
C CYS A 189 3.26 18.02 -1.24
N ALA A 190 3.35 17.17 -2.27
CA ALA A 190 4.62 16.68 -2.78
C ALA A 190 5.55 17.81 -3.24
N ASP A 191 4.99 18.86 -3.84
CA ASP A 191 5.75 19.98 -4.37
C ASP A 191 6.34 20.85 -3.25
N GLN A 192 5.61 21.03 -2.14
CA GLN A 192 6.05 21.80 -0.97
C GLN A 192 6.99 21.01 -0.07
N LEU A 193 6.78 19.70 0.05
CA LEU A 193 7.57 18.84 0.94
C LEU A 193 8.89 18.37 0.31
N ALA A 194 8.97 18.31 -1.03
CA ALA A 194 10.16 17.79 -1.70
C ALA A 194 11.46 18.55 -1.36
N PRO A 195 11.52 19.90 -1.36
CA PRO A 195 12.75 20.61 -0.99
C PRO A 195 13.25 20.22 0.40
N VAL A 196 12.35 20.21 1.39
CA VAL A 196 12.67 19.91 2.79
C VAL A 196 13.18 18.48 2.96
N PHE A 197 12.50 17.50 2.36
CA PHE A 197 12.94 16.11 2.48
C PHE A 197 14.18 15.79 1.63
N THR A 198 14.48 16.58 0.60
CA THR A 198 15.73 16.46 -0.16
C THR A 198 16.92 16.79 0.71
N GLU A 199 16.85 17.90 1.45
CA GLU A 199 17.89 18.28 2.42
C GLU A 199 18.06 17.21 3.50
N ILE A 200 16.96 16.75 4.09
CA ILE A 200 16.99 15.68 5.11
C ILE A 200 17.63 14.40 4.57
N PHE A 201 17.28 13.97 3.36
CA PHE A 201 17.81 12.73 2.78
C PHE A 201 19.30 12.85 2.43
N ASN A 202 19.72 13.96 1.81
CA ASN A 202 21.13 14.16 1.48
C ASN A 202 21.98 14.31 2.74
N LEU A 203 21.51 15.01 3.77
CA LEU A 203 22.19 15.09 5.06
C LEU A 203 22.32 13.70 5.72
N SER A 204 21.27 12.88 5.62
CA SER A 204 21.30 11.50 6.12
C SER A 204 22.32 10.63 5.39
N LEU A 205 22.47 10.81 4.07
CA LEU A 205 23.49 10.12 3.26
C LEU A 205 24.90 10.60 3.60
N GLU A 206 25.10 11.92 3.70
CA GLU A 206 26.39 12.53 4.03
C GLU A 206 26.89 12.10 5.41
N GLN A 207 26.01 12.09 6.40
CA GLN A 207 26.35 11.70 7.77
C GLN A 207 26.36 10.18 7.98
N ALA A 208 25.90 9.40 7.00
CA ALA A 208 25.62 7.97 7.13
C ALA A 208 24.71 7.62 8.35
N VAL A 209 23.79 8.53 8.70
CA VAL A 209 22.90 8.39 9.86
C VAL A 209 21.44 8.56 9.43
N VAL A 210 20.62 7.53 9.67
CA VAL A 210 19.17 7.61 9.46
C VAL A 210 18.49 8.26 10.68
N PRO A 211 17.62 9.27 10.48
CA PRO A 211 16.85 9.89 11.56
C PRO A 211 16.09 8.86 12.41
N SER A 212 16.13 9.04 13.74
CA SER A 212 15.46 8.19 14.75
C SER A 212 13.99 7.93 14.42
N CYS A 213 13.22 8.98 14.12
CA CYS A 213 11.80 8.88 13.79
C CYS A 213 11.50 8.01 12.56
N PHE A 214 12.45 7.83 11.64
CA PHE A 214 12.29 6.97 10.47
C PHE A 214 12.69 5.52 10.71
N LYS A 215 13.43 5.24 11.79
CA LYS A 215 13.79 3.88 12.21
C LYS A 215 12.68 3.19 13.00
N GLN A 216 11.68 3.94 13.47
CA GLN A 216 10.58 3.41 14.26
C GLN A 216 9.51 2.73 13.39
N SER A 217 8.85 1.72 13.94
CA SER A 217 7.70 1.05 13.31
C SER A 217 6.63 0.68 14.33
N THR A 218 5.36 0.66 13.90
CA THR A 218 4.26 0.10 14.70
C THR A 218 4.00 -1.33 14.23
N ILE A 219 4.10 -2.32 15.13
CA ILE A 219 3.78 -3.70 14.81
C ILE A 219 2.28 -3.94 14.95
N VAL A 220 1.63 -4.33 13.85
CA VAL A 220 0.22 -4.75 13.83
C VAL A 220 0.16 -6.27 13.76
N PRO A 221 -0.23 -6.97 14.84
CA PRO A 221 -0.36 -8.43 14.81
C PRO A 221 -1.58 -8.84 13.98
N VAL A 222 -1.34 -9.58 12.90
CA VAL A 222 -2.40 -10.11 12.02
C VAL A 222 -2.51 -11.61 12.23
N SER A 223 -3.69 -12.08 12.62
CA SER A 223 -3.89 -13.51 12.81
C SER A 223 -3.69 -14.32 11.52
N LYS A 224 -2.96 -15.44 11.62
CA LYS A 224 -2.80 -16.44 10.57
C LYS A 224 -4.07 -17.30 10.37
N LYS A 225 -4.87 -17.49 11.44
CA LYS A 225 -6.02 -18.40 11.48
C LYS A 225 -7.19 -17.83 12.30
N PRO A 226 -8.44 -18.30 12.13
CA PRO A 226 -9.59 -17.67 12.80
C PRO A 226 -9.48 -17.61 14.33
N GLN A 227 -8.83 -18.60 14.96
CA GLN A 227 -8.61 -18.68 16.39
C GLN A 227 -7.11 -18.91 16.67
N PRO A 228 -6.35 -17.84 16.99
CA PRO A 228 -4.98 -17.95 17.47
C PRO A 228 -4.92 -18.74 18.77
N ALA A 229 -3.99 -19.69 18.87
CA ALA A 229 -3.76 -20.47 20.09
C ALA A 229 -2.45 -20.06 20.79
N CYS A 230 -1.52 -19.44 20.08
CA CYS A 230 -0.27 -18.94 20.64
C CYS A 230 0.23 -17.68 19.91
N LEU A 231 1.25 -17.01 20.47
CA LEU A 231 1.83 -15.78 19.91
C LEU A 231 2.39 -15.98 18.49
N ASN A 232 2.85 -17.20 18.17
CA ASN A 232 3.32 -17.57 16.82
C ASN A 232 2.21 -17.64 15.78
N ASP A 233 0.95 -17.69 16.17
CA ASP A 233 -0.19 -17.66 15.24
C ASP A 233 -0.47 -16.26 14.68
N TYR A 234 0.27 -15.24 15.12
CA TYR A 234 0.21 -13.88 14.59
C TYR A 234 1.38 -13.60 13.62
N ARG A 235 1.10 -12.85 12.57
CA ARG A 235 2.11 -12.26 11.68
C ARG A 235 2.37 -10.82 12.14
N PRO A 236 3.62 -10.44 12.45
CA PRO A 236 3.95 -9.06 12.76
C PRO A 236 3.99 -8.24 11.46
N VAL A 237 3.00 -7.38 11.23
CA VAL A 237 3.03 -6.43 10.11
C VAL A 237 3.61 -5.11 10.60
N ALA A 238 4.84 -4.80 10.20
CA ALA A 238 5.50 -3.55 10.54
C ALA A 238 4.99 -2.38 9.69
N LEU A 239 4.34 -1.41 10.33
CA LEU A 239 4.01 -0.12 9.74
C LEU A 239 5.19 0.83 9.93
N THR A 240 6.09 0.87 8.95
CA THR A 240 7.19 1.84 8.88
C THR A 240 6.76 3.13 8.18
N SER A 241 7.51 4.21 8.46
CA SER A 241 7.36 5.54 7.85
C SER A 241 7.17 5.47 6.33
N VAL A 242 6.19 6.19 5.81
CA VAL A 242 5.96 6.29 4.35
C VAL A 242 7.05 7.13 3.70
N VAL A 243 7.59 8.12 4.43
CA VAL A 243 8.74 8.93 4.01
C VAL A 243 9.98 8.05 3.88
N MET A 244 10.29 7.23 4.89
CA MET A 244 11.43 6.32 4.85
C MET A 244 11.34 5.34 3.68
N LYS A 245 10.14 4.77 3.43
CA LYS A 245 9.92 3.93 2.23
C LYS A 245 10.18 4.65 0.91
N CYS A 246 10.03 5.98 0.86
CA CYS A 246 10.40 6.74 -0.33
C CYS A 246 11.93 6.85 -0.43
N PHE A 247 12.59 7.17 0.68
CA PHE A 247 14.05 7.25 0.75
C PHE A 247 14.73 5.92 0.39
N GLU A 248 14.31 4.82 1.01
CA GLU A 248 14.77 3.46 0.69
C GLU A 248 14.64 3.14 -0.80
N ARG A 249 13.55 3.56 -1.44
CA ARG A 249 13.34 3.34 -2.88
C ARG A 249 14.33 4.15 -3.72
N LEU A 250 14.60 5.40 -3.37
CA LEU A 250 15.57 6.24 -4.07
C LEU A 250 16.98 5.65 -3.96
N VAL A 251 17.38 5.26 -2.75
CA VAL A 251 18.67 4.60 -2.49
C VAL A 251 18.77 3.27 -3.24
N ARG A 252 17.73 2.43 -3.16
CA ARG A 252 17.67 1.15 -3.90
C ARG A 252 17.79 1.37 -5.40
N ASP A 253 17.07 2.34 -5.96
CA ASP A 253 17.09 2.62 -7.40
C ASP A 253 18.51 3.02 -7.84
N PHE A 254 19.22 3.82 -7.03
CA PHE A 254 20.63 4.16 -7.27
C PHE A 254 21.57 2.95 -7.15
N ILE A 255 21.46 2.19 -6.05
CA ILE A 255 22.30 0.99 -5.85
C ILE A 255 22.09 0.06 -7.04
N THR A 256 20.84 -0.27 -7.37
CA THR A 256 20.51 -1.19 -8.46
C THR A 256 21.03 -0.70 -9.82
N ALA A 257 20.98 0.60 -10.09
CA ALA A 257 21.54 1.18 -11.32
C ALA A 257 23.08 1.16 -11.35
N SER A 258 23.73 1.08 -10.19
CA SER A 258 25.19 1.02 -10.04
C SER A 258 25.74 -0.42 -10.03
N LEU A 259 24.86 -1.43 -9.92
CA LEU A 259 25.26 -2.84 -9.98
C LEU A 259 25.50 -3.22 -11.45
N PRO A 260 26.63 -3.85 -11.82
CA PRO A 260 26.79 -4.43 -13.15
C PRO A 260 25.71 -5.47 -13.46
N ASP A 261 25.32 -5.57 -14.73
CA ASP A 261 24.34 -6.56 -15.22
C ASP A 261 24.73 -8.02 -14.89
N THR A 262 26.01 -8.25 -14.56
CA THR A 262 26.60 -9.56 -14.26
C THR A 262 26.83 -9.82 -12.77
N LEU A 263 26.29 -9.00 -11.86
CA LEU A 263 26.72 -8.90 -10.45
C LEU A 263 26.79 -10.24 -9.68
N ASP A 264 26.02 -11.26 -10.04
CA ASP A 264 26.09 -12.54 -9.33
C ASP A 264 26.18 -13.73 -10.28
N LEU A 265 27.39 -14.04 -10.76
CA LEU A 265 27.72 -15.25 -11.56
C LEU A 265 27.41 -16.56 -10.82
N SER A 266 27.25 -16.52 -9.49
CA SER A 266 26.92 -17.68 -8.67
C SER A 266 25.42 -17.86 -8.44
N HIS A 267 24.60 -16.85 -8.73
CA HIS A 267 23.14 -16.97 -8.61
C HIS A 267 22.70 -18.16 -9.46
N PRO A 268 21.83 -19.06 -8.96
CA PRO A 268 21.32 -20.21 -9.74
C PRO A 268 20.56 -19.81 -11.02
N ASN A 269 20.34 -18.50 -11.23
CA ASN A 269 19.65 -17.93 -12.37
C ASN A 269 20.60 -17.20 -13.33
N ASN A 270 21.87 -16.99 -12.97
CA ASN A 270 22.87 -16.41 -13.86
C ASN A 270 23.25 -17.45 -14.91
N GLY A 271 22.73 -17.27 -16.12
CA GLY A 271 22.78 -18.27 -17.20
C GLY A 271 21.41 -18.70 -17.72
N LEU A 272 20.30 -18.34 -17.04
CA LEU A 272 18.94 -18.52 -17.59
C LEU A 272 18.76 -17.76 -18.91
N PHE A 273 19.45 -16.63 -19.06
CA PHE A 273 19.50 -15.82 -20.29
C PHE A 273 20.87 -15.93 -20.97
N SER A 274 21.43 -17.14 -21.06
CA SER A 274 22.66 -17.37 -21.82
C SER A 274 22.39 -17.35 -23.32
N LEU A 275 23.22 -16.62 -24.08
CA LEU A 275 23.20 -16.73 -25.54
C LEU A 275 23.71 -18.11 -25.97
N LEU A 276 23.13 -18.62 -27.06
CA LEU A 276 23.69 -19.75 -27.80
C LEU A 276 25.02 -19.32 -28.44
N ARG A 277 25.86 -20.29 -28.83
CA ARG A 277 27.18 -20.02 -29.44
C ARG A 277 27.12 -19.09 -30.66
N SER A 278 25.98 -18.99 -31.33
CA SER A 278 25.77 -18.08 -32.44
C SER A 278 25.66 -16.60 -32.03
N GLY A 279 25.50 -16.29 -30.73
CA GLY A 279 25.27 -14.94 -30.22
C GLY A 279 23.90 -14.34 -30.57
N LYS A 280 23.08 -15.04 -31.37
CA LYS A 280 21.83 -14.50 -31.93
C LYS A 280 20.56 -14.85 -31.15
N ARG A 281 20.62 -15.89 -30.32
CA ARG A 281 19.45 -16.42 -29.60
C ARG A 281 19.81 -16.79 -28.19
N PHE A 282 18.93 -16.49 -27.26
CA PHE A 282 18.98 -16.95 -25.88
C PHE A 282 18.51 -18.41 -25.78
N ARG A 283 19.18 -19.18 -24.92
CA ARG A 283 18.88 -20.59 -24.66
C ARG A 283 17.48 -20.73 -24.05
N SER A 284 16.61 -21.49 -24.70
CA SER A 284 15.30 -21.82 -24.14
C SER A 284 15.43 -22.77 -22.95
N LEU A 285 14.74 -22.44 -21.85
CA LEU A 285 14.59 -23.35 -20.71
C LEU A 285 13.62 -24.47 -21.08
N LYS A 286 14.04 -25.72 -20.96
CA LYS A 286 13.14 -26.87 -21.09
C LYS A 286 12.28 -26.95 -19.84
N ALA A 287 10.96 -26.82 -20.02
CA ALA A 287 9.98 -26.94 -18.95
C ALA A 287 8.92 -27.98 -19.34
N ASN A 288 8.70 -28.97 -18.48
CA ASN A 288 7.77 -30.08 -18.74
C ASN A 288 6.35 -29.82 -18.21
N THR A 289 6.17 -28.82 -17.34
CA THR A 289 4.86 -28.48 -16.78
C THR A 289 4.30 -27.21 -17.41
N GLU A 290 2.98 -27.16 -17.63
CA GLU A 290 2.30 -25.97 -18.15
C GLU A 290 2.54 -24.74 -17.25
N ARG A 291 2.51 -24.94 -15.92
CA ARG A 291 2.77 -23.87 -14.94
C ARG A 291 4.10 -23.18 -15.18
N MET A 292 5.15 -23.95 -15.50
CA MET A 292 6.49 -23.41 -15.71
C MET A 292 6.67 -22.89 -17.15
N ARG A 293 6.08 -23.53 -18.17
CA ARG A 293 6.05 -23.01 -19.55
C ARG A 293 5.36 -21.65 -19.68
N ARG A 294 4.38 -21.37 -18.81
CA ARG A 294 3.65 -20.10 -18.74
C ARG A 294 4.21 -19.13 -17.69
N SER A 295 5.34 -19.45 -17.05
CA SER A 295 6.02 -18.52 -16.15
C SER A 295 6.77 -17.44 -16.91
N PHE A 296 7.23 -16.42 -16.18
CA PHE A 296 7.98 -15.28 -16.74
C PHE A 296 9.20 -15.72 -17.57
N PHE A 297 10.01 -16.67 -17.09
CA PHE A 297 11.30 -16.97 -17.71
C PHE A 297 11.19 -17.51 -19.16
N PRO A 298 10.38 -18.56 -19.48
CA PRO A 298 10.25 -19.00 -20.86
C PRO A 298 9.48 -18.03 -21.77
N GLN A 299 8.67 -17.14 -21.20
CA GLN A 299 8.03 -16.06 -21.98
C GLN A 299 9.06 -14.99 -22.35
N ALA A 300 9.84 -14.51 -21.39
CA ALA A 300 10.90 -13.53 -21.61
C ALA A 300 11.92 -14.01 -22.64
N ILE A 301 12.39 -15.27 -22.55
CA ILE A 301 13.32 -15.84 -23.55
C ILE A 301 12.70 -15.91 -24.95
N ARG A 302 11.39 -16.19 -25.06
CA ARG A 302 10.70 -16.19 -26.35
C ARG A 302 10.60 -14.79 -26.93
N SER A 303 10.24 -13.79 -26.12
CA SER A 303 10.19 -12.39 -26.54
C SER A 303 11.57 -11.87 -26.98
N LEU A 304 12.61 -12.11 -26.17
CA LEU A 304 13.98 -11.71 -26.50
C LEU A 304 14.48 -12.37 -27.80
N ASN A 305 14.07 -13.62 -28.09
CA ASN A 305 14.40 -14.31 -29.34
C ASN A 305 13.56 -13.86 -30.55
N GLN A 306 12.46 -13.12 -30.34
CA GLN A 306 11.64 -12.54 -31.41
C GLN A 306 12.16 -11.15 -31.82
N GLU A 307 12.74 -10.40 -30.88
CA GLU A 307 13.29 -9.07 -31.12
C GLU A 307 14.71 -9.09 -31.70
N THR A 308 15.42 -10.22 -31.66
CA THR A 308 16.72 -10.33 -32.33
C THR A 308 16.56 -10.40 -33.85
N PRO A 309 17.19 -9.48 -34.62
CA PRO A 309 17.04 -9.42 -36.07
C PRO A 309 17.58 -10.70 -36.72
N ARG A 310 16.76 -11.29 -37.60
CA ARG A 310 17.18 -12.42 -38.44
C ARG A 310 17.85 -11.84 -39.68
N ILE A 311 19.18 -11.89 -39.72
CA ILE A 311 19.97 -11.83 -40.96
C ILE A 311 20.14 -13.26 -41.45
#